data_AF-A0A937TCG8-F1
#
_entry.id   AF-A0A937TCG8-F1
#
_cell.length_a   1.000
_cell.length_b   1.000
_cell.length_c   1.000
_cell.angle_alpha   90.00
_cell.angle_beta   90.00
_cell.angle_gamma   90.00
#
_symmetry.space_group_name_H-M   'P 1'
#
loop_
_entity.id
_entity.type
_entity.pdbx_description
1 polymer ?
#
loop_
_entity_poly.entity_id
_entity_poly.type
_entity_poly.pdbx_seq_one_letter_code
_entity_poly.pdbx_strand_id
1 'polypeptide(L)'
;MKGMRFVVVALTAAVLLSTANQSHAVWVNWDGSESDGAFTNAANWNLDRVPGDTGNGGDDEDNAVINNGESVTIDSLVPTNRGVFLGTGAANSGTLVIEAGGIIPWTKLESRIGQAGTGVVQQNGGSWNGSEEEMYLGRDPGSSGTWTMNGGTLSNCVMYIGNNNSSGRFELLGATASVEALSDHVYVGYTNYANGVVYQTNGVWNPGATRNIFLGYDTGATGTWQMTGGTVSNANQVIVGYKSVGRVELGGEGRITASASHNFVAKEAGSVGTVVQTGGVWDNNGNQIRIGEAAGATGTWQLSGGALTNVNIFHIGFNGVGTLEISNTGTLAGSTPVIAGSKAGSTGTVVQTGGVVSNVNQIILGDTDPSTGTYRISGGVITNVSQFKCGETGTGTLEIEGNEAAIHLTGGASFAMAGGDDTLRVILGETGITPIITDGNITLAGTLEVDLTNYDFSSSTLTLIDCGGVRSGAFTEPITVGPEPWSAEVSYIGQDVLLTNIKGDPRGSLIIIK
;
A
#
# COMPACT_ATOMS: atom_id res chain seq x y z
N MET A 1 15.01 -85.46 45.59
CA MET A 1 16.00 -84.52 46.16
C MET A 1 16.00 -83.25 45.32
N LYS A 2 15.84 -82.10 45.99
CA LYS A 2 15.76 -80.75 45.42
C LYS A 2 16.99 -80.43 44.56
N GLY A 3 16.78 -80.10 43.29
CA GLY A 3 17.80 -79.53 42.41
C GLY A 3 17.42 -78.10 42.07
N MET A 4 17.83 -77.16 42.93
CA MET A 4 17.84 -75.72 42.65
C MET A 4 18.85 -75.45 41.53
N ARG A 5 18.44 -74.80 40.43
CA ARG A 5 19.35 -74.16 39.48
C ARG A 5 18.97 -72.69 39.35
N PHE A 6 19.96 -71.86 39.63
CA PHE A 6 19.95 -70.41 39.66
C PHE A 6 19.53 -69.82 38.30
N VAL A 7 18.52 -68.94 38.32
CA VAL A 7 18.29 -67.98 37.25
C VAL A 7 19.26 -66.82 37.50
N VAL A 8 20.24 -66.66 36.63
CA VAL A 8 21.09 -65.47 36.58
C VAL A 8 20.26 -64.36 35.95
N VAL A 9 19.74 -63.46 36.79
CA VAL A 9 19.16 -62.19 36.32
C VAL A 9 20.33 -61.31 35.89
N ALA A 10 20.48 -61.13 34.58
CA ALA A 10 21.38 -60.12 34.04
C ALA A 10 20.81 -58.74 34.41
N LEU A 11 21.38 -58.12 35.44
CA LEU A 11 21.13 -56.72 35.76
C LEU A 11 21.83 -55.89 34.69
N THR A 12 21.10 -55.51 33.65
CA THR A 12 21.56 -54.51 32.68
C THR A 12 21.68 -53.19 33.43
N ALA A 13 22.91 -52.79 33.77
CA ALA A 13 23.18 -51.44 34.23
C ALA A 13 22.89 -50.49 33.05
N ALA A 14 21.66 -49.98 32.99
CA ALA A 14 21.38 -48.77 32.25
C ALA A 14 22.19 -47.67 32.94
N VAL A 15 23.37 -47.39 32.39
CA VAL A 15 24.05 -46.13 32.63
C VAL A 15 23.04 -45.06 32.22
N LEU A 16 22.42 -44.39 33.20
CA LEU A 16 21.85 -43.09 32.97
C LEU A 16 23.01 -42.23 32.48
N LEU A 17 23.14 -42.11 31.15
CA LEU A 17 23.75 -40.93 30.57
C LEU A 17 22.85 -39.80 31.05
N SER A 18 23.28 -39.13 32.12
CA SER A 18 22.76 -37.83 32.48
C SER A 18 22.89 -37.00 31.21
N THR A 19 21.75 -36.64 30.62
CA THR A 19 21.70 -35.55 29.65
C THR A 19 22.46 -34.41 30.28
N ALA A 20 23.58 -34.01 29.67
CA ALA A 20 24.31 -32.83 30.10
C ALA A 20 23.28 -31.74 30.31
N ASN A 21 23.23 -31.17 31.52
CA ASN A 21 22.43 -29.97 31.78
C ASN A 21 22.86 -28.98 30.71
N GLN A 22 22.02 -28.75 29.71
CA GLN A 22 22.19 -27.60 28.83
C GLN A 22 22.23 -26.41 29.79
N SER A 23 23.35 -25.71 29.84
CA SER A 23 23.41 -24.46 30.57
C SER A 23 22.32 -23.58 29.98
N HIS A 24 21.45 -23.06 30.84
CA HIS A 24 20.42 -22.15 30.39
C HIS A 24 21.10 -20.81 30.12
N ALA A 25 20.80 -20.20 28.97
CA ALA A 25 21.10 -18.81 28.67
C ALA A 25 21.03 -17.89 29.90
N VAL A 26 22.11 -17.18 30.18
CA VAL A 26 22.14 -16.18 31.26
C VAL A 26 21.91 -14.80 30.66
N TRP A 27 21.27 -13.93 31.45
CA TRP A 27 21.16 -12.51 31.11
C TRP A 27 22.42 -11.81 31.55
N VAL A 28 23.21 -11.36 30.57
CA VAL A 28 24.43 -10.61 30.81
C VAL A 28 24.07 -9.14 30.63
N ASN A 29 24.09 -8.40 31.73
CA ASN A 29 23.59 -7.03 31.80
C ASN A 29 24.76 -6.05 31.66
N TRP A 30 24.59 -5.07 30.79
CA TRP A 30 25.49 -3.95 30.67
C TRP A 30 25.40 -3.07 31.93
N ASP A 31 26.54 -2.81 32.56
CA ASP A 31 26.65 -1.94 33.73
C ASP A 31 27.58 -0.72 33.51
N GLY A 32 28.35 -0.71 32.40
CA GLY A 32 29.16 0.42 31.96
C GLY A 32 30.35 0.76 32.86
N SER A 33 30.85 -0.21 33.64
CA SER A 33 31.77 0.06 34.75
C SER A 33 33.11 0.73 34.36
N GLU A 34 33.60 0.57 33.12
CA GLU A 34 34.91 1.08 32.68
C GLU A 34 34.87 2.33 31.80
N SER A 35 33.68 2.93 31.57
CA SER A 35 33.48 4.21 30.86
C SER A 35 33.93 4.29 29.39
N ASP A 36 34.42 3.20 28.78
CA ASP A 36 34.84 3.18 27.36
C ASP A 36 33.68 2.91 26.38
N GLY A 37 32.55 2.39 26.86
CA GLY A 37 31.36 2.09 26.07
C GLY A 37 31.50 0.90 25.11
N ALA A 38 32.61 0.16 25.15
CA ALA A 38 32.91 -0.88 24.17
C ALA A 38 32.20 -2.20 24.50
N PHE A 39 31.43 -2.76 23.54
CA PHE A 39 30.71 -4.03 23.74
C PHE A 39 31.64 -5.19 24.10
N THR A 40 32.83 -5.23 23.50
CA THR A 40 33.82 -6.31 23.63
C THR A 40 34.65 -6.23 24.91
N ASN A 41 34.48 -5.17 25.72
CA ASN A 41 35.13 -5.08 27.03
C ASN A 41 34.27 -5.83 28.06
N ALA A 42 34.79 -6.97 28.52
CA ALA A 42 34.14 -7.85 29.49
C ALA A 42 33.78 -7.15 30.81
N ALA A 43 34.56 -6.14 31.22
CA ALA A 43 34.35 -5.43 32.49
C ALA A 43 33.12 -4.50 32.47
N ASN A 44 32.56 -4.18 31.30
CA ASN A 44 31.31 -3.42 31.20
C ASN A 44 30.04 -4.28 31.39
N TRP A 45 30.22 -5.55 31.75
CA TRP A 45 29.16 -6.52 31.93
C TRP A 45 29.18 -7.06 33.36
N ASN A 46 28.00 -7.25 33.94
CA ASN A 46 27.82 -7.66 35.34
C ASN A 46 28.44 -9.02 35.74
N LEU A 47 28.89 -9.82 34.77
CA LEU A 47 29.54 -11.12 34.98
C LEU A 47 31.03 -11.11 34.58
N ASP A 48 31.61 -9.93 34.33
CA ASP A 48 32.98 -9.74 33.83
C ASP A 48 33.26 -10.61 32.60
N ARG A 49 32.26 -10.75 31.71
CA ARG A 49 32.35 -11.51 30.45
C ARG A 49 31.48 -10.89 29.37
N VAL A 50 31.94 -10.96 28.13
CA VAL A 50 31.16 -10.53 26.96
C VAL A 50 30.06 -11.57 26.69
N PRO A 51 28.80 -11.16 26.42
CA PRO A 51 27.77 -12.08 25.96
C PRO A 51 28.27 -12.90 24.75
N GLY A 52 27.99 -14.20 24.75
CA GLY A 52 28.35 -15.09 23.63
C GLY A 52 29.82 -15.55 23.58
N ASP A 53 30.67 -15.17 24.55
CA ASP A 53 32.05 -15.65 24.62
C ASP A 53 32.14 -17.09 25.14
N THR A 54 32.58 -18.00 24.26
CA THR A 54 32.75 -19.43 24.58
C THR A 54 34.03 -19.74 25.37
N GLY A 55 34.96 -18.79 25.49
CA GLY A 55 36.29 -19.01 26.07
C GLY A 55 36.32 -19.27 27.58
N ASN A 56 35.29 -18.84 28.32
CA ASN A 56 35.21 -18.93 29.78
C ASN A 56 34.07 -19.83 30.30
N GLY A 57 33.60 -20.78 29.47
CA GLY A 57 32.43 -21.60 29.80
C GLY A 57 31.10 -20.86 29.67
N GLY A 58 31.09 -19.73 28.95
CA GLY A 58 29.86 -19.17 28.38
C GLY A 58 29.37 -20.10 27.28
N ASP A 59 28.08 -20.39 27.28
CA ASP A 59 27.45 -20.97 26.11
C ASP A 59 27.21 -19.85 25.08
N ASP A 60 27.03 -20.24 23.83
CA ASP A 60 26.60 -19.35 22.75
C ASP A 60 25.10 -18.99 22.88
N GLU A 61 24.58 -19.03 24.10
CA GLU A 61 23.18 -18.83 24.45
C GLU A 61 22.94 -17.58 25.32
N ASP A 62 23.95 -16.82 25.69
CA ASP A 62 23.75 -15.62 26.51
C ASP A 62 22.98 -14.50 25.77
N ASN A 63 22.10 -13.81 26.51
CA ASN A 63 21.39 -12.63 26.04
C ASN A 63 22.14 -11.37 26.46
N ALA A 64 22.39 -10.46 25.52
CA ALA A 64 22.95 -9.14 25.81
C ALA A 64 21.84 -8.17 26.21
N VAL A 65 21.87 -7.65 27.44
CA VAL A 65 20.81 -6.79 28.00
C VAL A 65 21.36 -5.40 28.34
N ILE A 66 20.80 -4.35 27.75
CA ILE A 66 21.20 -2.95 27.99
C ILE A 66 19.98 -2.16 28.49
N ASN A 67 20.00 -1.79 29.77
CA ASN A 67 18.82 -1.31 30.52
C ASN A 67 19.08 -0.16 31.49
N ASN A 68 20.32 0.27 31.61
CA ASN A 68 20.76 1.28 32.58
C ASN A 68 20.71 2.72 32.05
N GLY A 69 20.16 2.92 30.84
CA GLY A 69 20.08 4.21 30.16
C GLY A 69 21.34 4.63 29.42
N GLU A 70 22.38 3.80 29.42
CA GLU A 70 23.65 4.08 28.75
C GLU A 70 23.66 3.63 27.30
N SER A 71 24.76 3.95 26.63
CA SER A 71 25.05 3.59 25.24
C SER A 71 26.19 2.58 25.17
N VAL A 72 26.02 1.56 24.34
CA VAL A 72 27.05 0.58 23.99
C VAL A 72 27.42 0.72 22.53
N THR A 73 28.71 0.65 22.21
CA THR A 73 29.23 0.76 20.84
C THR A 73 29.78 -0.58 20.35
N ILE A 74 29.43 -0.93 19.11
CA ILE A 74 29.96 -2.06 18.36
C ILE A 74 30.66 -1.53 17.10
N ASP A 75 31.99 -1.65 17.05
CA ASP A 75 32.86 -1.22 15.95
C ASP A 75 33.61 -2.39 15.28
N SER A 76 33.37 -3.60 15.78
CA SER A 76 34.03 -4.83 15.37
C SER A 76 33.06 -6.01 15.46
N LEU A 77 33.52 -7.21 15.08
CA LEU A 77 32.73 -8.43 15.23
C LEU A 77 32.47 -8.72 16.72
N VAL A 78 31.20 -8.78 17.12
CA VAL A 78 30.82 -9.32 18.43
C VAL A 78 30.68 -10.84 18.36
N PRO A 79 30.96 -11.56 19.46
CA PRO A 79 30.65 -12.99 19.56
C PRO A 79 29.15 -13.27 19.27
N THR A 80 28.84 -14.50 18.91
CA THR A 80 27.45 -14.91 18.65
C THR A 80 26.62 -14.83 19.93
N ASN A 81 25.59 -14.00 19.89
CA ASN A 81 24.66 -13.85 21.00
C ASN A 81 23.35 -14.57 20.72
N ARG A 82 22.65 -14.96 21.77
CA ARG A 82 21.31 -15.52 21.62
C ARG A 82 20.33 -14.43 21.20
N GLY A 83 20.37 -13.26 21.83
CA GLY A 83 19.58 -12.10 21.44
C GLY A 83 20.12 -10.81 22.04
N VAL A 84 19.66 -9.68 21.50
CA VAL A 84 19.98 -8.34 21.99
C VAL A 84 18.71 -7.66 22.49
N PHE A 85 18.75 -7.19 23.73
CA PHE A 85 17.58 -6.68 24.45
C PHE A 85 17.87 -5.28 25.01
N LEU A 86 17.11 -4.28 24.54
CA LEU A 86 17.20 -2.89 25.01
C LEU A 86 15.87 -2.50 25.69
N GLY A 87 15.94 -1.94 26.90
CA GLY A 87 14.74 -1.44 27.60
C GLY A 87 13.73 -2.53 27.96
N THR A 88 14.14 -3.57 28.70
CA THR A 88 13.29 -4.72 29.07
C THR A 88 12.31 -4.47 30.22
N GLY A 89 12.43 -3.35 30.93
CA GLY A 89 11.52 -2.92 32.00
C GLY A 89 10.90 -1.56 31.70
N ALA A 90 9.72 -1.26 32.27
CA ALA A 90 8.94 -0.06 31.95
C ALA A 90 9.67 1.28 32.17
N ALA A 91 10.64 1.32 33.09
CA ALA A 91 11.47 2.50 33.35
C ALA A 91 12.91 2.34 32.83
N ASN A 92 13.20 1.22 32.16
CA ASN A 92 14.54 0.94 31.66
C ASN A 92 14.70 1.51 30.26
N SER A 93 15.92 1.97 29.98
CA SER A 93 16.30 2.36 28.63
C SER A 93 17.68 1.84 28.27
N GLY A 94 17.99 1.79 26.99
CA GLY A 94 19.30 1.40 26.50
C GLY A 94 19.50 1.82 25.06
N THR A 95 20.74 2.18 24.74
CA THR A 95 21.15 2.57 23.39
C THR A 95 22.25 1.65 22.88
N LEU A 96 22.14 1.22 21.63
CA LEU A 96 23.17 0.47 20.92
C LEU A 96 23.59 1.24 19.68
N VAL A 97 24.89 1.49 19.55
CA VAL A 97 25.51 2.16 18.41
C VAL A 97 26.32 1.14 17.62
N ILE A 98 26.07 1.03 16.32
CA ILE A 98 26.78 0.12 15.42
C ILE A 98 27.53 0.97 14.41
N GLU A 99 28.84 0.99 14.55
CA GLU A 99 29.75 1.74 13.70
C GLU A 99 30.21 0.92 12.49
N ALA A 100 30.92 1.58 11.57
CA ALA A 100 31.57 0.89 10.46
C ALA A 100 32.54 -0.18 10.98
N GLY A 101 32.44 -1.41 10.47
CA GLY A 101 33.19 -2.57 10.95
C GLY A 101 32.48 -3.38 12.05
N GLY A 102 31.47 -2.80 12.68
CA GLY A 102 30.60 -3.48 13.63
C GLY A 102 29.83 -4.62 12.96
N ILE A 103 29.95 -5.84 13.47
CA ILE A 103 29.19 -6.98 12.96
C ILE A 103 28.51 -7.65 14.14
N ILE A 104 27.19 -7.62 14.15
CA ILE A 104 26.37 -8.48 14.99
C ILE A 104 26.03 -9.70 14.13
N PRO A 105 26.69 -10.84 14.37
CA PRO A 105 26.39 -12.06 13.66
C PRO A 105 24.98 -12.57 14.06
N TRP A 106 24.56 -13.64 13.41
CA TRP A 106 23.29 -14.31 13.65
C TRP A 106 22.96 -14.43 15.13
N THR A 107 21.74 -14.00 15.48
CA THR A 107 21.17 -14.21 16.82
C THR A 107 20.26 -15.44 16.79
N LYS A 108 20.36 -16.31 17.79
CA LYS A 108 19.58 -17.57 17.83
C LYS A 108 18.13 -17.37 18.27
N LEU A 109 17.81 -16.23 18.89
CA LEU A 109 16.49 -15.83 19.36
C LEU A 109 16.14 -14.43 18.86
N GLU A 110 14.92 -14.02 19.19
CA GLU A 110 14.45 -12.66 18.98
C GLU A 110 15.37 -11.55 19.53
N SER A 111 15.36 -10.42 18.83
CA SER A 111 15.95 -9.15 19.27
C SER A 111 14.84 -8.19 19.66
N ARG A 112 14.95 -7.57 20.85
CA ARG A 112 13.89 -6.69 21.38
C ARG A 112 14.45 -5.30 21.68
N ILE A 113 14.01 -4.34 20.88
CA ILE A 113 14.37 -2.93 21.03
C ILE A 113 13.16 -2.22 21.62
N GLY A 114 13.23 -1.91 22.92
CA GLY A 114 12.10 -1.35 23.66
C GLY A 114 11.06 -2.41 23.97
N GLN A 115 11.44 -3.46 24.71
CA GLN A 115 10.48 -4.51 25.07
C GLN A 115 9.36 -3.94 25.95
N ALA A 116 9.67 -3.39 27.13
CA ALA A 116 8.69 -2.80 28.03
C ALA A 116 8.97 -1.31 28.32
N GLY A 117 10.22 -0.87 28.13
CA GLY A 117 10.65 0.53 28.23
C GLY A 117 11.07 1.09 26.87
N THR A 118 12.20 1.80 26.85
CA THR A 118 12.69 2.47 25.63
C THR A 118 13.99 1.87 25.13
N GLY A 119 14.02 1.39 23.89
CA GLY A 119 15.24 0.91 23.24
C GLY A 119 15.58 1.75 22.02
N VAL A 120 16.86 2.02 21.81
CA VAL A 120 17.36 2.78 20.66
C VAL A 120 18.53 2.05 20.00
N VAL A 121 18.46 1.90 18.68
CA VAL A 121 19.59 1.46 17.85
C VAL A 121 19.98 2.59 16.90
N GLN A 122 21.27 2.91 16.85
CA GLN A 122 21.88 3.83 15.88
C GLN A 122 22.89 3.06 15.03
N GLN A 123 22.56 2.80 13.77
CA GLN A 123 23.43 2.08 12.87
C GLN A 123 24.05 3.03 11.85
N ASN A 124 25.32 3.37 12.06
CA ASN A 124 26.11 4.26 11.21
C ASN A 124 26.89 3.49 10.13
N GLY A 125 26.98 2.17 10.27
CA GLY A 125 27.62 1.27 9.31
C GLY A 125 27.41 -0.19 9.70
N GLY A 126 28.40 -1.03 9.37
CA GLY A 126 28.43 -2.41 9.84
C GLY A 126 27.30 -3.30 9.30
N SER A 127 27.08 -4.43 9.96
CA SER A 127 26.06 -5.41 9.60
C SER A 127 25.36 -5.96 10.83
N TRP A 128 24.03 -5.95 10.80
CA TRP A 128 23.19 -6.76 11.67
C TRP A 128 22.65 -7.94 10.87
N ASN A 129 23.20 -9.12 11.11
CA ASN A 129 22.68 -10.34 10.53
C ASN A 129 21.65 -10.90 11.52
N GLY A 130 20.38 -10.81 11.16
CA GLY A 130 19.24 -10.93 12.06
C GLY A 130 19.08 -12.26 12.78
N SER A 131 18.00 -12.33 13.54
CA SER A 131 17.62 -13.47 14.36
C SER A 131 17.00 -14.60 13.55
N GLU A 132 17.19 -15.84 13.99
CA GLU A 132 16.39 -16.98 13.51
C GLU A 132 14.88 -16.75 13.65
N GLU A 133 14.47 -15.96 14.65
CA GLU A 133 13.08 -15.67 14.95
C GLU A 133 12.70 -14.24 14.52
N GLU A 134 12.67 -13.29 15.45
CA GLU A 134 11.90 -12.05 15.30
C GLU A 134 12.66 -10.82 15.81
N MET A 135 12.45 -9.67 15.19
CA MET A 135 12.93 -8.38 15.66
C MET A 135 11.76 -7.49 16.02
N TYR A 136 11.76 -6.97 17.24
CA TYR A 136 10.71 -6.07 17.74
C TYR A 136 11.26 -4.67 17.98
N LEU A 137 10.61 -3.67 17.41
CA LEU A 137 10.75 -2.25 17.79
C LEU A 137 9.47 -1.83 18.52
N GLY A 138 9.50 -1.82 19.85
CA GLY A 138 8.30 -1.73 20.67
C GLY A 138 7.55 -3.07 20.70
N ARG A 139 7.55 -3.77 21.85
CA ARG A 139 6.94 -5.10 21.99
C ARG A 139 5.75 -5.17 22.93
N ASP A 140 5.85 -4.57 24.11
CA ASP A 140 4.85 -4.68 25.19
C ASP A 140 4.11 -3.34 25.37
N PRO A 141 2.93 -3.30 26.01
CA PRO A 141 2.12 -2.10 26.10
C PRO A 141 2.84 -0.90 26.69
N GLY A 142 2.75 0.25 26.01
CA GLY A 142 3.38 1.50 26.44
C GLY A 142 4.89 1.59 26.17
N SER A 143 5.52 0.54 25.62
CA SER A 143 6.94 0.55 25.29
C SER A 143 7.23 1.29 23.97
N SER A 144 8.50 1.61 23.75
CA SER A 144 8.94 2.30 22.53
C SER A 144 10.28 1.77 22.00
N GLY A 145 10.33 1.32 20.75
CA GLY A 145 11.57 0.95 20.07
C GLY A 145 11.88 1.90 18.92
N THR A 146 13.12 2.36 18.81
CA THR A 146 13.59 3.17 17.67
C THR A 146 14.84 2.57 17.05
N TRP A 147 14.87 2.51 15.72
CA TRP A 147 16.06 2.16 14.94
C TRP A 147 16.33 3.24 13.90
N THR A 148 17.51 3.85 13.94
CA THR A 148 17.96 4.82 12.94
C THR A 148 19.14 4.24 12.18
N MET A 149 19.00 4.09 10.86
CA MET A 149 19.98 3.47 9.97
C MET A 149 20.54 4.49 8.97
N ASN A 150 21.76 4.96 9.24
CA ASN A 150 22.53 5.89 8.41
C ASN A 150 23.49 5.18 7.44
N GLY A 151 23.72 3.88 7.63
CA GLY A 151 24.54 3.05 6.75
C GLY A 151 24.48 1.57 7.14
N GLY A 152 25.22 0.73 6.41
CA GLY A 152 25.37 -0.69 6.73
C GLY A 152 24.25 -1.58 6.19
N THR A 153 24.18 -2.80 6.69
CA THR A 153 23.16 -3.79 6.30
C THR A 153 22.39 -4.31 7.52
N LEU A 154 21.10 -4.53 7.35
CA LEU A 154 20.24 -5.25 8.28
C LEU A 154 19.58 -6.39 7.51
N SER A 155 19.80 -7.63 7.93
CA SER A 155 19.26 -8.79 7.21
C SER A 155 18.51 -9.78 8.08
N ASN A 156 17.71 -10.65 7.45
CA ASN A 156 17.29 -11.94 8.00
C ASN A 156 16.58 -11.93 9.36
N CYS A 157 15.49 -11.17 9.47
CA CYS A 157 14.57 -11.29 10.60
C CYS A 157 13.12 -11.08 10.14
N VAL A 158 12.15 -11.62 10.88
CA VAL A 158 10.79 -11.07 10.82
C VAL A 158 10.81 -9.76 11.57
N MET A 159 10.26 -8.68 11.00
CA MET A 159 10.35 -7.37 11.63
C MET A 159 8.97 -6.86 12.07
N TYR A 160 8.85 -6.55 13.36
CA TYR A 160 7.69 -5.95 13.98
C TYR A 160 8.03 -4.53 14.42
N ILE A 161 7.47 -3.54 13.74
CA ILE A 161 7.61 -2.13 14.06
C ILE A 161 6.30 -1.71 14.74
N GLY A 162 6.29 -1.73 16.06
CA GLY A 162 5.11 -1.58 16.90
C GLY A 162 4.34 -2.90 17.02
N ASN A 163 4.33 -3.46 18.23
CA ASN A 163 3.56 -4.65 18.60
C ASN A 163 2.85 -4.48 19.95
N ASN A 164 1.64 -5.03 20.09
CA ASN A 164 0.89 -5.11 21.35
C ASN A 164 0.77 -3.78 22.14
N ASN A 165 0.10 -2.77 21.56
CA ASN A 165 -0.10 -1.44 22.17
C ASN A 165 1.20 -0.68 22.49
N SER A 166 2.26 -0.94 21.73
CA SER A 166 3.53 -0.21 21.79
C SER A 166 3.71 0.71 20.59
N SER A 167 4.79 1.48 20.61
CA SER A 167 5.23 2.32 19.48
C SER A 167 6.55 1.82 18.92
N GLY A 168 6.61 1.60 17.61
CA GLY A 168 7.83 1.27 16.89
C GLY A 168 8.16 2.32 15.84
N ARG A 169 9.45 2.67 15.72
CA ARG A 169 9.94 3.62 14.71
C ARG A 169 11.19 3.07 14.02
N PHE A 170 11.17 3.03 12.70
CA PHE A 170 12.34 2.70 11.88
C PHE A 170 12.66 3.85 10.94
N GLU A 171 13.92 4.26 10.87
CA GLU A 171 14.39 5.34 10.00
C GLU A 171 15.51 4.84 9.08
N LEU A 172 15.25 4.81 7.77
CA LEU A 172 16.22 4.46 6.74
C LEU A 172 16.69 5.73 6.03
N LEU A 173 17.81 6.28 6.52
CA LEU A 173 18.29 7.61 6.17
C LEU A 173 19.53 7.59 5.27
N GLY A 174 20.35 6.55 5.38
CA GLY A 174 21.61 6.39 4.67
C GLY A 174 21.46 5.96 3.22
N ALA A 175 22.24 6.54 2.31
CA ALA A 175 22.29 6.08 0.91
C ALA A 175 22.89 4.66 0.77
N THR A 176 23.77 4.26 1.69
CA THR A 176 24.38 2.93 1.75
C THR A 176 23.68 1.98 2.72
N ALA A 177 22.59 2.43 3.37
CA ALA A 177 21.83 1.59 4.28
C ALA A 177 20.93 0.64 3.50
N SER A 178 20.94 -0.65 3.85
CA SER A 178 20.06 -1.63 3.22
C SER A 178 19.40 -2.59 4.22
N VAL A 179 18.10 -2.79 4.05
CA VAL A 179 17.33 -3.85 4.71
C VAL A 179 17.13 -4.97 3.68
N GLU A 180 17.72 -6.14 3.91
CA GLU A 180 17.83 -7.20 2.91
C GLU A 180 17.39 -8.58 3.41
N ALA A 181 16.86 -9.41 2.51
CA ALA A 181 16.70 -10.85 2.72
C ALA A 181 16.06 -11.23 4.06
N LEU A 182 14.86 -10.71 4.33
CA LEU A 182 14.15 -10.99 5.57
C LEU A 182 13.68 -12.45 5.60
N SER A 183 13.74 -13.06 6.79
CA SER A 183 13.34 -14.45 6.99
C SER A 183 11.83 -14.62 6.86
N ASP A 184 11.04 -13.56 7.09
CA ASP A 184 9.61 -13.52 6.79
C ASP A 184 9.08 -12.11 6.45
N HIS A 185 7.96 -11.71 7.04
CA HIS A 185 7.21 -10.50 6.74
C HIS A 185 7.74 -9.26 7.46
N VAL A 186 7.35 -8.09 6.95
CA VAL A 186 7.47 -6.81 7.67
C VAL A 186 6.10 -6.38 8.14
N TYR A 187 5.96 -6.12 9.44
CA TYR A 187 4.75 -5.62 10.05
C TYR A 187 5.01 -4.22 10.61
N VAL A 188 4.31 -3.23 10.06
CA VAL A 188 4.29 -1.85 10.55
C VAL A 188 2.94 -1.63 11.23
N GLY A 189 2.93 -1.62 12.56
CA GLY A 189 1.71 -1.67 13.37
C GLY A 189 1.07 -3.05 13.31
N TYR A 190 1.49 -3.96 14.20
CA TYR A 190 1.08 -5.37 14.15
C TYR A 190 -0.27 -5.65 14.83
N THR A 191 -0.36 -5.53 16.17
CA THR A 191 -1.56 -5.96 16.94
C THR A 191 -1.91 -5.01 18.11
N ASN A 192 -3.11 -5.16 18.66
CA ASN A 192 -3.63 -4.49 19.88
C ASN A 192 -3.33 -2.99 19.93
N TYR A 193 -3.76 -2.20 18.95
CA TYR A 193 -3.53 -0.75 18.92
C TYR A 193 -2.06 -0.31 18.81
N ALA A 194 -1.16 -1.22 18.43
CA ALA A 194 0.23 -0.86 18.18
C ALA A 194 0.35 0.18 17.06
N ASN A 195 1.32 1.08 17.21
CA ASN A 195 1.64 2.13 16.25
C ASN A 195 3.03 1.90 15.67
N GLY A 196 3.10 1.59 14.37
CA GLY A 196 4.35 1.45 13.65
C GLY A 196 4.57 2.59 12.67
N VAL A 197 5.78 3.12 12.64
CA VAL A 197 6.17 4.17 11.69
C VAL A 197 7.51 3.85 11.03
N VAL A 198 7.54 3.92 9.70
CA VAL A 198 8.75 3.86 8.88
C VAL A 198 8.99 5.22 8.23
N TYR A 199 10.20 5.76 8.38
CA TYR A 199 10.69 6.92 7.65
C TYR A 199 11.78 6.49 6.69
N GLN A 200 11.64 6.80 5.41
CA GLN A 200 12.65 6.48 4.40
C GLN A 200 12.97 7.70 3.54
N THR A 201 14.19 8.20 3.67
CA THR A 201 14.69 9.29 2.84
C THR A 201 15.72 8.81 1.81
N ASN A 202 16.39 7.68 2.06
CA ASN A 202 17.35 7.04 1.16
C ASN A 202 17.33 5.51 1.35
N GLY A 203 18.39 4.84 0.92
CA GLY A 203 18.63 3.43 1.17
C GLY A 203 17.75 2.49 0.36
N VAL A 204 17.95 1.19 0.59
CA VAL A 204 17.24 0.12 -0.11
C VAL A 204 16.51 -0.77 0.88
N TRP A 205 15.23 -0.99 0.64
CA TRP A 205 14.41 -1.98 1.34
C TRP A 205 14.08 -3.12 0.37
N ASN A 206 14.71 -4.28 0.55
CA ASN A 206 14.53 -5.46 -0.29
C ASN A 206 14.29 -6.70 0.60
N PRO A 207 13.05 -6.93 1.06
CA PRO A 207 12.76 -7.98 2.02
C PRO A 207 12.84 -9.38 1.41
N GLY A 208 13.00 -9.49 0.08
CA GLY A 208 13.14 -10.75 -0.64
C GLY A 208 11.91 -11.17 -1.43
N ALA A 209 12.06 -12.25 -2.19
CA ALA A 209 11.14 -12.65 -3.27
C ALA A 209 9.70 -13.00 -2.82
N THR A 210 9.55 -13.47 -1.58
CA THR A 210 8.31 -14.13 -1.11
C THR A 210 7.59 -13.37 -0.02
N ARG A 211 8.11 -12.20 0.39
CA ARG A 211 7.72 -11.56 1.64
C ARG A 211 6.77 -10.40 1.39
N ASN A 212 5.78 -10.30 2.26
CA ASN A 212 4.82 -9.20 2.27
C ASN A 212 5.26 -8.09 3.22
N ILE A 213 4.85 -6.87 2.89
CA ILE A 213 4.89 -5.71 3.75
C ILE A 213 3.45 -5.38 4.16
N PHE A 214 3.18 -5.35 5.47
CA PHE A 214 1.88 -5.04 6.04
C PHE A 214 1.93 -3.72 6.82
N LEU A 215 0.99 -2.82 6.53
CA LEU A 215 0.76 -1.61 7.31
C LEU A 215 -0.63 -1.70 7.95
N GLY A 216 -0.71 -1.67 9.28
CA GLY A 216 -1.96 -1.87 10.02
C GLY A 216 -2.46 -3.31 9.87
N TYR A 217 -1.74 -4.25 10.48
CA TYR A 217 -1.97 -5.68 10.28
C TYR A 217 -3.28 -6.17 10.92
N ASP A 218 -3.45 -5.98 12.22
CA ASP A 218 -4.63 -6.43 12.98
C ASP A 218 -5.47 -5.26 13.52
N THR A 219 -6.68 -5.57 13.95
CA THR A 219 -7.69 -4.60 14.40
C THR A 219 -7.14 -3.61 15.42
N GLY A 220 -7.34 -2.31 15.15
CA GLY A 220 -6.88 -1.21 16.00
C GLY A 220 -5.42 -0.80 15.79
N ALA A 221 -4.57 -1.66 15.22
CA ALA A 221 -3.18 -1.31 14.93
C ALA A 221 -3.09 -0.27 13.78
N THR A 222 -2.11 0.61 13.84
CA THR A 222 -1.87 1.64 12.82
C THR A 222 -0.46 1.50 12.26
N GLY A 223 -0.34 1.40 10.95
CA GLY A 223 0.94 1.37 10.25
C GLY A 223 1.12 2.55 9.30
N THR A 224 2.23 3.26 9.42
CA THR A 224 2.55 4.39 8.54
C THR A 224 3.92 4.23 7.91
N TRP A 225 4.03 4.46 6.60
CA TRP A 225 5.31 4.55 5.89
C TRP A 225 5.40 5.89 5.16
N GLN A 226 6.40 6.70 5.52
CA GLN A 226 6.68 7.99 4.90
C GLN A 226 7.97 7.89 4.10
N MET A 227 7.90 8.12 2.79
CA MET A 227 8.99 7.92 1.85
C MET A 227 9.19 9.16 0.98
N THR A 228 10.37 9.77 1.06
CA THR A 228 10.75 10.92 0.19
C THR A 228 11.91 10.59 -0.77
N GLY A 229 12.52 9.42 -0.61
CA GLY A 229 13.64 8.93 -1.42
C GLY A 229 13.92 7.45 -1.12
N GLY A 230 14.99 6.91 -1.72
CA GLY A 230 15.34 5.49 -1.59
C GLY A 230 14.48 4.58 -2.47
N THR A 231 14.63 3.26 -2.29
CA THR A 231 13.89 2.24 -3.04
C THR A 231 13.32 1.17 -2.12
N VAL A 232 12.07 0.77 -2.36
CA VAL A 232 11.45 -0.44 -1.82
C VAL A 232 11.24 -1.41 -2.97
N SER A 233 11.94 -2.54 -2.96
CA SER A 233 11.82 -3.62 -3.94
C SER A 233 11.14 -4.81 -3.29
N ASN A 234 9.82 -4.81 -3.24
CA ASN A 234 9.05 -5.86 -2.60
C ASN A 234 8.50 -6.83 -3.64
N ALA A 235 9.06 -8.03 -3.73
CA ALA A 235 8.66 -8.94 -4.78
C ALA A 235 7.24 -9.50 -4.60
N ASN A 236 6.67 -9.55 -3.39
CA ASN A 236 5.33 -10.12 -3.17
C ASN A 236 4.25 -9.02 -3.06
N GLN A 237 3.59 -8.88 -1.90
CA GLN A 237 2.50 -7.92 -1.69
C GLN A 237 2.92 -6.74 -0.81
N VAL A 238 2.57 -5.52 -1.21
CA VAL A 238 2.48 -4.36 -0.32
C VAL A 238 1.01 -4.18 0.04
N ILE A 239 0.70 -4.24 1.34
CA ILE A 239 -0.66 -4.17 1.86
C ILE A 239 -0.78 -2.95 2.78
N VAL A 240 -1.51 -1.94 2.31
CA VAL A 240 -1.78 -0.70 3.03
C VAL A 240 -3.17 -0.80 3.67
N GLY A 241 -3.21 -1.13 4.96
CA GLY A 241 -4.43 -1.44 5.69
C GLY A 241 -4.86 -2.89 5.46
N TYR A 242 -4.37 -3.82 6.29
CA TYR A 242 -4.74 -5.24 6.18
C TYR A 242 -6.09 -5.50 6.83
N LYS A 243 -6.18 -5.47 8.17
CA LYS A 243 -7.43 -5.54 8.95
C LYS A 243 -7.70 -4.26 9.75
N SER A 244 -6.87 -3.23 9.57
CA SER A 244 -6.94 -1.97 10.31
C SER A 244 -6.46 -0.82 9.43
N VAL A 245 -5.88 0.23 10.02
CA VAL A 245 -5.47 1.46 9.35
C VAL A 245 -4.02 1.36 8.88
N GLY A 246 -3.82 1.43 7.56
CA GLY A 246 -2.50 1.57 6.97
C GLY A 246 -2.39 2.82 6.12
N ARG A 247 -1.22 3.46 6.13
CA ARG A 247 -0.95 4.68 5.39
C ARG A 247 0.43 4.68 4.73
N VAL A 248 0.48 5.02 3.45
CA VAL A 248 1.74 5.32 2.75
C VAL A 248 1.72 6.78 2.30
N GLU A 249 2.82 7.49 2.53
CA GLU A 249 3.09 8.81 1.96
C GLU A 249 4.32 8.72 1.07
N LEU A 250 4.12 8.77 -0.25
CA LEU A 250 5.16 8.66 -1.26
C LEU A 250 5.40 10.01 -1.93
N GLY A 251 6.62 10.54 -1.79
CA GLY A 251 7.03 11.82 -2.34
C GLY A 251 8.49 11.81 -2.82
N GLY A 252 8.94 12.98 -3.29
CA GLY A 252 10.32 13.19 -3.74
C GLY A 252 10.75 12.21 -4.84
N GLU A 253 11.88 11.55 -4.63
CA GLU A 253 12.46 10.55 -5.55
C GLU A 253 12.17 9.10 -5.10
N GLY A 254 11.28 8.91 -4.11
CA GLY A 254 10.98 7.59 -3.58
C GLY A 254 10.47 6.63 -4.66
N ARG A 255 10.92 5.38 -4.63
CA ARG A 255 10.48 4.35 -5.58
C ARG A 255 10.00 3.09 -4.87
N ILE A 256 8.75 2.69 -5.09
CA ILE A 256 8.21 1.40 -4.68
C ILE A 256 8.05 0.54 -5.93
N THR A 257 8.68 -0.63 -5.97
CA THR A 257 8.49 -1.63 -7.02
C THR A 257 7.91 -2.90 -6.40
N ALA A 258 6.77 -3.35 -6.94
CA ALA A 258 6.13 -4.59 -6.53
C ALA A 258 5.88 -5.50 -7.73
N SER A 259 6.33 -6.76 -7.68
CA SER A 259 6.61 -7.51 -8.92
C SER A 259 6.06 -8.93 -9.07
N ALA A 260 5.43 -9.56 -8.06
CA ALA A 260 4.90 -10.92 -8.23
C ALA A 260 3.41 -11.08 -7.90
N SER A 261 2.85 -10.28 -6.99
CA SER A 261 1.49 -10.49 -6.48
C SER A 261 0.61 -9.24 -6.58
N HIS A 262 -0.62 -9.35 -6.08
CA HIS A 262 -1.50 -8.20 -5.91
C HIS A 262 -0.97 -7.24 -4.83
N ASN A 263 -1.14 -5.94 -5.06
CA ASN A 263 -0.99 -4.91 -4.04
C ASN A 263 -2.36 -4.41 -3.61
N PHE A 264 -2.48 -4.06 -2.33
CA PHE A 264 -3.78 -3.76 -1.73
C PHE A 264 -3.75 -2.44 -0.99
N VAL A 265 -4.83 -1.68 -1.14
CA VAL A 265 -5.16 -0.53 -0.30
C VAL A 265 -6.53 -0.80 0.31
N ALA A 266 -6.55 -1.14 1.61
CA ALA A 266 -7.65 -1.75 2.34
C ALA A 266 -8.00 -3.16 1.84
N LYS A 267 -7.46 -4.18 2.50
CA LYS A 267 -7.60 -5.58 2.07
C LYS A 267 -8.80 -6.30 2.68
N GLU A 268 -8.93 -6.32 4.00
CA GLU A 268 -9.97 -7.08 4.72
C GLU A 268 -11.15 -6.18 5.13
N ALA A 269 -12.28 -6.79 5.50
CA ALA A 269 -13.47 -6.06 5.95
C ALA A 269 -13.16 -5.14 7.14
N GLY A 270 -13.64 -3.89 7.11
CA GLY A 270 -13.39 -2.88 8.14
C GLY A 270 -12.00 -2.24 8.11
N SER A 271 -11.10 -2.69 7.23
CA SER A 271 -9.79 -2.05 7.06
C SER A 271 -9.90 -0.71 6.32
N VAL A 272 -8.96 0.18 6.63
CA VAL A 272 -8.81 1.49 5.97
C VAL A 272 -7.38 1.60 5.44
N GLY A 273 -7.26 1.80 4.14
CA GLY A 273 -5.98 1.98 3.46
C GLY A 273 -5.90 3.34 2.82
N THR A 274 -4.79 4.05 3.00
CA THR A 274 -4.58 5.34 2.35
C THR A 274 -3.19 5.43 1.73
N VAL A 275 -3.12 5.76 0.45
CA VAL A 275 -1.86 6.12 -0.22
C VAL A 275 -1.94 7.58 -0.64
N VAL A 276 -0.98 8.38 -0.19
CA VAL A 276 -0.80 9.78 -0.60
C VAL A 276 0.47 9.86 -1.42
N GLN A 277 0.34 10.06 -2.73
CA GLN A 277 1.44 10.16 -3.66
C GLN A 277 1.56 11.58 -4.21
N THR A 278 2.55 12.33 -3.71
CA THR A 278 2.85 13.70 -4.14
C THR A 278 4.06 13.76 -5.07
N GLY A 279 4.77 12.65 -5.24
CA GLY A 279 5.96 12.50 -6.06
C GLY A 279 6.33 11.01 -6.22
N GLY A 280 7.60 10.75 -6.52
CA GLY A 280 8.12 9.38 -6.61
C GLY A 280 7.49 8.52 -7.71
N VAL A 281 7.79 7.23 -7.63
CA VAL A 281 7.28 6.21 -8.56
C VAL A 281 6.74 5.02 -7.77
N TRP A 282 5.48 4.68 -7.99
CA TRP A 282 4.94 3.37 -7.63
C TRP A 282 4.83 2.53 -8.89
N ASP A 283 5.68 1.50 -9.00
CA ASP A 283 5.77 0.63 -10.15
C ASP A 283 5.27 -0.78 -9.82
N ASN A 284 4.00 -1.03 -10.10
CA ASN A 284 3.42 -2.37 -9.99
C ASN A 284 3.67 -3.16 -11.28
N ASN A 285 4.84 -3.76 -11.36
CA ASN A 285 5.21 -4.76 -12.37
C ASN A 285 4.69 -6.17 -12.05
N GLY A 286 3.96 -6.32 -10.94
CA GLY A 286 3.39 -7.57 -10.49
C GLY A 286 2.06 -7.88 -11.15
N ASN A 287 1.09 -8.26 -10.32
CA ASN A 287 -0.23 -8.61 -10.81
C ASN A 287 -1.13 -7.36 -10.77
N GLN A 288 -2.12 -7.31 -9.88
CA GLN A 288 -3.11 -6.24 -9.82
C GLN A 288 -2.84 -5.26 -8.69
N ILE A 289 -3.32 -4.03 -8.84
CA ILE A 289 -3.57 -3.14 -7.68
C ILE A 289 -5.06 -3.18 -7.38
N ARG A 290 -5.42 -3.32 -6.11
CA ARG A 290 -6.82 -3.33 -5.66
C ARG A 290 -7.03 -2.36 -4.51
N ILE A 291 -7.96 -1.41 -4.69
CA ILE A 291 -8.38 -0.44 -3.68
C ILE A 291 -9.77 -0.87 -3.19
N GLY A 292 -9.92 -1.14 -1.89
CA GLY A 292 -11.17 -1.67 -1.32
C GLY A 292 -11.45 -3.10 -1.78
N GLU A 293 -10.62 -4.05 -1.33
CA GLU A 293 -10.66 -5.45 -1.77
C GLU A 293 -11.89 -6.21 -1.25
N ALA A 294 -12.11 -6.21 0.07
CA ALA A 294 -13.20 -6.95 0.70
C ALA A 294 -14.43 -6.06 0.95
N ALA A 295 -15.60 -6.68 1.10
CA ALA A 295 -16.82 -5.97 1.51
C ALA A 295 -16.61 -5.25 2.85
N GLY A 296 -16.94 -3.96 2.91
CA GLY A 296 -16.70 -3.10 4.07
C GLY A 296 -15.27 -2.59 4.23
N ALA A 297 -14.32 -2.95 3.36
CA ALA A 297 -13.01 -2.30 3.28
C ALA A 297 -13.13 -0.94 2.57
N THR A 298 -12.39 0.07 3.03
CA THR A 298 -12.36 1.42 2.42
C THR A 298 -10.94 1.82 2.06
N GLY A 299 -10.63 1.86 0.78
CA GLY A 299 -9.31 2.26 0.28
C GLY A 299 -9.33 3.60 -0.44
N THR A 300 -8.27 4.39 -0.28
CA THR A 300 -8.09 5.67 -0.97
C THR A 300 -6.67 5.80 -1.51
N TRP A 301 -6.54 6.23 -2.77
CA TRP A 301 -5.28 6.62 -3.38
C TRP A 301 -5.35 8.05 -3.90
N GLN A 302 -4.47 8.92 -3.41
CA GLN A 302 -4.37 10.32 -3.83
C GLN A 302 -3.09 10.52 -4.64
N LEU A 303 -3.23 10.67 -5.96
CA LEU A 303 -2.13 10.83 -6.90
C LEU A 303 -2.07 12.29 -7.37
N SER A 304 -1.30 13.11 -6.66
CA SER A 304 -1.11 14.54 -6.97
C SER A 304 0.24 14.85 -7.64
N GLY A 305 1.16 13.88 -7.68
CA GLY A 305 2.42 14.00 -8.40
C GLY A 305 3.07 12.63 -8.59
N GLY A 306 4.19 12.59 -9.30
CA GLY A 306 4.90 11.34 -9.60
C GLY A 306 4.17 10.44 -10.61
N ALA A 307 4.59 9.17 -10.64
CA ALA A 307 4.05 8.17 -11.56
C ALA A 307 3.54 6.93 -10.81
N LEU A 308 2.35 6.46 -11.19
CA LEU A 308 1.79 5.18 -10.83
C LEU A 308 1.69 4.32 -12.09
N THR A 309 2.47 3.24 -12.16
CA THR A 309 2.40 2.24 -13.23
C THR A 309 1.82 0.94 -12.72
N ASN A 310 0.98 0.32 -13.54
CA ASN A 310 0.41 -0.98 -13.29
C ASN A 310 0.41 -1.81 -14.58
N VAL A 311 0.80 -3.09 -14.50
CA VAL A 311 0.93 -3.97 -15.67
C VAL A 311 -0.21 -4.98 -15.83
N ASN A 312 -1.07 -5.16 -14.82
CA ASN A 312 -2.34 -5.89 -14.94
C ASN A 312 -3.52 -5.04 -14.47
N ILE A 313 -4.70 -5.60 -14.22
CA ILE A 313 -5.91 -4.83 -13.88
C ILE A 313 -5.70 -3.93 -12.64
N PHE A 314 -6.15 -2.68 -12.74
CA PHE A 314 -6.26 -1.75 -11.61
C PHE A 314 -7.72 -1.67 -11.15
N HIS A 315 -8.03 -2.24 -9.99
CA HIS A 315 -9.37 -2.20 -9.41
C HIS A 315 -9.53 -1.07 -8.38
N ILE A 316 -10.62 -0.33 -8.51
CA ILE A 316 -11.04 0.75 -7.62
C ILE A 316 -12.43 0.37 -7.13
N GLY A 317 -12.53 -0.10 -5.88
CA GLY A 317 -13.71 -0.77 -5.36
C GLY A 317 -13.86 -2.16 -5.96
N PHE A 318 -13.11 -3.14 -5.44
CA PHE A 318 -13.20 -4.52 -5.94
C PHE A 318 -14.44 -5.24 -5.40
N ASN A 319 -14.49 -5.56 -4.09
CA ASN A 319 -15.73 -5.91 -3.38
C ASN A 319 -16.13 -4.85 -2.34
N GLY A 320 -15.25 -3.89 -2.02
CA GLY A 320 -15.47 -2.83 -1.05
C GLY A 320 -15.67 -1.47 -1.68
N VAL A 321 -15.27 -0.43 -0.95
CA VAL A 321 -15.26 0.96 -1.42
C VAL A 321 -13.83 1.35 -1.76
N GLY A 322 -13.62 1.81 -2.99
CA GLY A 322 -12.33 2.33 -3.44
C GLY A 322 -12.46 3.71 -4.06
N THR A 323 -11.50 4.58 -3.73
CA THR A 323 -11.41 5.92 -4.29
C THR A 323 -10.01 6.17 -4.87
N LEU A 324 -9.96 6.68 -6.10
CA LEU A 324 -8.75 7.17 -6.74
C LEU A 324 -8.92 8.66 -7.07
N GLU A 325 -8.07 9.51 -6.52
CA GLU A 325 -8.03 10.94 -6.78
C GLU A 325 -6.77 11.28 -7.58
N ILE A 326 -6.92 11.88 -8.75
CA ILE A 326 -5.82 12.29 -9.63
C ILE A 326 -5.87 13.80 -9.78
N SER A 327 -4.78 14.48 -9.45
CA SER A 327 -4.71 15.94 -9.47
C SER A 327 -3.33 16.45 -9.88
N ASN A 328 -3.22 17.76 -10.09
CA ASN A 328 -1.97 18.46 -10.41
C ASN A 328 -1.18 17.78 -11.53
N THR A 329 -0.01 17.21 -11.25
CA THR A 329 0.88 16.56 -12.23
C THR A 329 0.94 15.04 -12.05
N GLY A 330 0.02 14.45 -11.29
CA GLY A 330 -0.04 13.00 -11.09
C GLY A 330 -0.23 12.25 -12.39
N THR A 331 0.52 11.15 -12.59
CA THR A 331 0.42 10.34 -13.81
C THR A 331 0.06 8.89 -13.50
N LEU A 332 -1.08 8.43 -14.00
CA LEU A 332 -1.44 7.01 -14.06
C LEU A 332 -1.14 6.48 -15.46
N ALA A 333 -0.30 5.46 -15.56
CA ALA A 333 0.10 4.87 -16.83
C ALA A 333 0.13 3.33 -16.78
N GLY A 334 0.06 2.71 -17.94
CA GLY A 334 0.24 1.25 -18.10
C GLY A 334 -0.84 0.62 -18.97
N SER A 335 -0.50 -0.48 -19.65
CA SER A 335 -1.31 -1.12 -20.68
C SER A 335 -2.50 -1.94 -20.15
N THR A 336 -3.21 -1.43 -19.15
CA THR A 336 -4.09 -2.25 -18.32
C THR A 336 -5.50 -1.71 -18.22
N PRO A 337 -6.49 -2.58 -18.01
CA PRO A 337 -7.82 -2.13 -17.62
C PRO A 337 -7.79 -1.41 -16.26
N VAL A 338 -8.48 -0.28 -16.19
CA VAL A 338 -8.87 0.40 -14.96
C VAL A 338 -10.36 0.15 -14.74
N ILE A 339 -10.72 -0.45 -13.62
CA ILE A 339 -12.10 -0.83 -13.32
C ILE A 339 -12.55 -0.16 -12.03
N ALA A 340 -13.58 0.68 -12.11
CA ALA A 340 -14.25 1.29 -10.97
C ALA A 340 -15.57 0.55 -10.67
N GLY A 341 -15.70 -0.04 -9.48
CA GLY A 341 -16.86 -0.85 -9.10
C GLY A 341 -16.86 -2.20 -9.81
N SER A 342 -16.01 -3.14 -9.36
CA SER A 342 -15.74 -4.38 -10.09
C SER A 342 -16.73 -5.52 -9.79
N LYS A 343 -17.03 -5.79 -8.51
CA LYS A 343 -17.90 -6.92 -8.10
C LYS A 343 -19.24 -6.45 -7.54
N ALA A 344 -20.21 -7.35 -7.53
CA ALA A 344 -21.56 -7.12 -7.01
C ALA A 344 -21.54 -6.36 -5.66
N GLY A 345 -22.21 -5.20 -5.61
CA GLY A 345 -22.32 -4.36 -4.42
C GLY A 345 -21.08 -3.51 -4.07
N SER A 346 -20.01 -3.57 -4.87
CA SER A 346 -18.84 -2.70 -4.70
C SER A 346 -19.08 -1.29 -5.23
N THR A 347 -18.31 -0.33 -4.72
CA THR A 347 -18.33 1.06 -5.18
C THR A 347 -16.93 1.54 -5.51
N GLY A 348 -16.73 1.92 -6.76
CA GLY A 348 -15.49 2.55 -7.23
C GLY A 348 -15.72 3.99 -7.64
N THR A 349 -14.87 4.89 -7.17
CA THR A 349 -14.92 6.30 -7.55
C THR A 349 -13.56 6.78 -8.02
N VAL A 350 -13.53 7.42 -9.19
CA VAL A 350 -12.37 8.13 -9.72
C VAL A 350 -12.71 9.61 -9.81
N VAL A 351 -11.84 10.46 -9.28
CA VAL A 351 -11.94 11.92 -9.39
C VAL A 351 -10.65 12.42 -10.02
N GLN A 352 -10.75 13.05 -11.18
CA GLN A 352 -9.62 13.63 -11.89
C GLN A 352 -9.81 15.15 -12.02
N THR A 353 -9.02 15.92 -11.28
CA THR A 353 -9.02 17.40 -11.36
C THR A 353 -7.77 17.96 -12.05
N GLY A 354 -6.90 17.07 -12.54
CA GLY A 354 -5.63 17.38 -13.21
C GLY A 354 -4.93 16.10 -13.65
N GLY A 355 -3.61 16.18 -13.88
CA GLY A 355 -2.79 15.02 -14.18
C GLY A 355 -3.09 14.36 -15.53
N VAL A 356 -2.50 13.17 -15.71
CA VAL A 356 -2.60 12.40 -16.95
C VAL A 356 -2.93 10.94 -16.65
N VAL A 357 -3.95 10.40 -17.34
CA VAL A 357 -4.20 8.96 -17.45
C VAL A 357 -3.84 8.54 -18.87
N SER A 358 -2.86 7.66 -19.04
CA SER A 358 -2.36 7.30 -20.38
C SER A 358 -2.18 5.80 -20.60
N ASN A 359 -2.38 5.38 -21.85
CA ASN A 359 -2.10 4.04 -22.35
C ASN A 359 -2.88 2.92 -21.63
N VAL A 360 -4.00 3.24 -21.00
CA VAL A 360 -4.83 2.24 -20.33
C VAL A 360 -5.57 1.42 -21.39
N ASN A 361 -5.52 0.08 -21.30
CA ASN A 361 -6.20 -0.75 -22.29
C ASN A 361 -7.71 -0.45 -22.30
N GLN A 362 -8.33 -0.42 -21.12
CA GLN A 362 -9.75 -0.13 -20.97
C GLN A 362 -10.00 0.71 -19.72
N ILE A 363 -11.06 1.50 -19.72
CA ILE A 363 -11.68 2.04 -18.51
C ILE A 363 -13.09 1.47 -18.44
N ILE A 364 -13.45 0.84 -17.32
CA ILE A 364 -14.78 0.25 -17.10
C ILE A 364 -15.36 0.81 -15.80
N LEU A 365 -16.56 1.37 -15.86
CA LEU A 365 -17.30 1.87 -14.70
C LEU A 365 -18.51 0.97 -14.48
N GLY A 366 -18.63 0.28 -13.35
CA GLY A 366 -19.76 -0.62 -13.08
C GLY A 366 -19.68 -1.94 -13.86
N ASP A 367 -18.70 -2.77 -13.52
CA ASP A 367 -18.43 -4.04 -14.22
C ASP A 367 -19.51 -5.11 -13.98
N THR A 368 -19.81 -5.42 -12.71
CA THR A 368 -20.72 -6.51 -12.32
C THR A 368 -21.93 -6.02 -11.52
N ASP A 369 -23.16 -6.26 -11.95
CA ASP A 369 -24.38 -5.93 -11.18
C ASP A 369 -24.38 -6.52 -9.75
N PRO A 370 -24.78 -5.77 -8.70
CA PRO A 370 -25.11 -4.35 -8.65
C PRO A 370 -23.93 -3.47 -8.20
N SER A 371 -22.81 -3.51 -8.92
CA SER A 371 -21.68 -2.60 -8.66
C SER A 371 -21.97 -1.20 -9.19
N THR A 372 -21.34 -0.21 -8.56
CA THR A 372 -21.41 1.19 -9.01
C THR A 372 -19.99 1.70 -9.29
N GLY A 373 -19.77 2.14 -10.51
CA GLY A 373 -18.53 2.82 -10.92
C GLY A 373 -18.81 4.27 -11.29
N THR A 374 -18.04 5.20 -10.73
CA THR A 374 -18.13 6.62 -11.08
C THR A 374 -16.76 7.15 -11.49
N TYR A 375 -16.72 7.92 -12.56
CA TYR A 375 -15.57 8.71 -12.97
C TYR A 375 -16.01 10.16 -13.14
N ARG A 376 -15.42 11.08 -12.37
CA ARG A 376 -15.59 12.53 -12.54
C ARG A 376 -14.28 13.13 -13.04
N ILE A 377 -14.31 13.85 -14.15
CA ILE A 377 -13.16 14.60 -14.66
C ILE A 377 -13.52 16.08 -14.77
N SER A 378 -12.80 16.93 -14.05
CA SER A 378 -12.93 18.39 -14.10
C SER A 378 -11.69 19.10 -14.68
N GLY A 379 -10.60 18.35 -14.85
CA GLY A 379 -9.34 18.83 -15.42
C GLY A 379 -8.38 17.67 -15.72
N GLY A 380 -7.38 17.90 -16.56
CA GLY A 380 -6.39 16.89 -16.94
C GLY A 380 -6.77 16.13 -18.22
N VAL A 381 -5.97 15.11 -18.55
CA VAL A 381 -6.09 14.42 -19.84
C VAL A 381 -6.16 12.90 -19.65
N ILE A 382 -7.10 12.26 -20.34
CA ILE A 382 -7.14 10.81 -20.58
C ILE A 382 -6.69 10.56 -22.02
N THR A 383 -5.71 9.67 -22.24
CA THR A 383 -5.18 9.36 -23.59
C THR A 383 -5.01 7.86 -23.82
N ASN A 384 -5.14 7.45 -25.10
CA ASN A 384 -4.83 6.09 -25.57
C ASN A 384 -5.62 4.99 -24.84
N VAL A 385 -6.90 5.23 -24.60
CA VAL A 385 -7.79 4.19 -24.07
C VAL A 385 -8.31 3.37 -25.23
N SER A 386 -8.13 2.04 -25.25
CA SER A 386 -8.71 1.24 -26.35
C SER A 386 -10.24 1.19 -26.24
N GLN A 387 -10.79 1.10 -25.02
CA GLN A 387 -12.22 1.24 -24.78
C GLN A 387 -12.54 1.96 -23.47
N PHE A 388 -13.47 2.91 -23.51
CA PHE A 388 -14.09 3.47 -22.32
C PHE A 388 -15.53 2.96 -22.23
N LYS A 389 -15.86 2.22 -21.18
CA LYS A 389 -17.18 1.65 -20.92
C LYS A 389 -17.81 2.24 -19.66
N CYS A 390 -19.02 2.77 -19.79
CA CYS A 390 -19.87 3.11 -18.66
C CYS A 390 -20.98 2.06 -18.56
N GLY A 391 -20.92 1.23 -17.52
CA GLY A 391 -21.69 0.00 -17.36
C GLY A 391 -21.18 -1.10 -18.27
N GLU A 392 -20.93 -2.27 -17.70
CA GLU A 392 -20.83 -3.53 -18.45
C GLU A 392 -22.06 -4.38 -18.12
N THR A 393 -22.24 -4.70 -16.84
CA THR A 393 -23.51 -5.21 -16.30
C THR A 393 -23.96 -4.46 -15.05
N GLY A 394 -23.07 -3.75 -14.36
CA GLY A 394 -23.42 -2.84 -13.25
C GLY A 394 -23.78 -1.44 -13.74
N THR A 395 -23.79 -0.47 -12.82
CA THR A 395 -24.12 0.94 -13.12
C THR A 395 -22.84 1.76 -13.24
N GLY A 396 -22.63 2.36 -14.43
CA GLY A 396 -21.54 3.28 -14.70
C GLY A 396 -22.00 4.73 -14.80
N THR A 397 -21.23 5.64 -14.21
CA THR A 397 -21.43 7.09 -14.36
C THR A 397 -20.14 7.78 -14.76
N LEU A 398 -20.11 8.39 -15.95
CA LEU A 398 -19.05 9.33 -16.34
C LEU A 398 -19.59 10.75 -16.23
N GLU A 399 -18.93 11.59 -15.46
CA GLU A 399 -19.21 13.02 -15.34
C GLU A 399 -18.00 13.83 -15.83
N ILE A 400 -18.25 14.75 -16.76
CA ILE A 400 -17.22 15.65 -17.30
C ILE A 400 -17.62 17.08 -16.98
N GLU A 401 -16.75 17.82 -16.32
CA GLU A 401 -16.95 19.20 -15.90
C GLU A 401 -15.84 20.10 -16.43
N GLY A 402 -16.21 21.33 -16.78
CA GLY A 402 -15.24 22.40 -16.99
C GLY A 402 -14.46 22.29 -18.29
N ASN A 403 -13.48 23.18 -18.42
CA ASN A 403 -12.82 23.49 -19.68
C ASN A 403 -11.44 22.83 -19.85
N GLU A 404 -10.91 22.22 -18.80
CA GLU A 404 -9.56 21.64 -18.79
C GLU A 404 -9.59 20.11 -18.90
N ALA A 405 -10.76 19.50 -18.85
CA ALA A 405 -10.96 18.06 -19.00
C ALA A 405 -10.88 17.66 -20.48
N ALA A 406 -10.03 16.70 -20.80
CA ALA A 406 -9.92 16.14 -22.14
C ALA A 406 -9.83 14.61 -22.12
N ILE A 407 -10.61 13.95 -22.96
CA ILE A 407 -10.61 12.51 -23.20
C ILE A 407 -10.28 12.29 -24.68
N HIS A 408 -9.07 11.80 -24.94
CA HIS A 408 -8.58 11.50 -26.29
C HIS A 408 -8.52 9.98 -26.49
N LEU A 409 -9.49 9.48 -27.26
CA LEU A 409 -9.59 8.10 -27.71
C LEU A 409 -9.04 8.06 -29.15
N THR A 410 -7.93 7.37 -29.39
CA THR A 410 -7.29 7.35 -30.72
C THR A 410 -6.97 5.93 -31.15
N GLY A 411 -6.83 5.71 -32.45
CA GLY A 411 -6.46 4.40 -33.00
C GLY A 411 -7.65 3.45 -33.14
N GLY A 412 -8.86 3.98 -33.37
CA GLY A 412 -10.10 3.20 -33.46
C GLY A 412 -10.69 2.83 -32.09
N ALA A 413 -10.24 3.52 -31.04
CA ALA A 413 -10.76 3.40 -29.70
C ALA A 413 -12.26 3.76 -29.63
N SER A 414 -13.02 3.07 -28.78
CA SER A 414 -14.47 3.28 -28.70
C SER A 414 -14.92 3.75 -27.33
N PHE A 415 -15.98 4.57 -27.31
CA PHE A 415 -16.75 4.86 -26.11
C PHE A 415 -18.06 4.09 -26.14
N ALA A 416 -18.43 3.41 -25.05
CA ALA A 416 -19.67 2.66 -24.95
C ALA A 416 -20.37 2.87 -23.60
N MET A 417 -21.69 2.99 -23.63
CA MET A 417 -22.56 2.77 -22.48
C MET A 417 -23.36 1.48 -22.74
N ALA A 418 -23.39 0.53 -21.80
CA ALA A 418 -23.91 -0.81 -22.08
C ALA A 418 -25.33 -1.07 -21.54
N GLY A 419 -25.75 -0.37 -20.50
CA GLY A 419 -26.97 -0.59 -19.73
C GLY A 419 -27.89 0.63 -19.68
N GLY A 420 -29.19 0.39 -19.44
CA GLY A 420 -30.21 1.46 -19.41
C GLY A 420 -30.04 2.46 -18.26
N ASP A 421 -29.39 2.05 -17.17
CA ASP A 421 -29.17 2.87 -15.97
C ASP A 421 -27.83 3.63 -16.00
N ASP A 422 -27.02 3.43 -17.04
CA ASP A 422 -25.74 4.14 -17.17
C ASP A 422 -25.97 5.61 -17.50
N THR A 423 -25.09 6.46 -17.00
CA THR A 423 -25.19 7.91 -17.18
C THR A 423 -23.89 8.48 -17.71
N LEU A 424 -23.97 9.20 -18.83
CA LEU A 424 -22.95 10.16 -19.26
C LEU A 424 -23.48 11.56 -18.96
N ARG A 425 -22.85 12.25 -18.02
CA ARG A 425 -23.18 13.63 -17.67
C ARG A 425 -22.08 14.57 -18.14
N VAL A 426 -22.46 15.58 -18.90
CA VAL A 426 -21.57 16.62 -19.39
C VAL A 426 -22.04 17.97 -18.84
N ILE A 427 -21.18 18.62 -18.05
CA ILE A 427 -21.41 19.93 -17.46
C ILE A 427 -20.51 20.93 -18.20
N LEU A 428 -21.12 21.74 -19.07
CA LEU A 428 -20.38 22.67 -19.91
C LEU A 428 -20.02 23.94 -19.13
N GLY A 429 -18.74 24.33 -19.19
CA GLY A 429 -18.28 25.65 -18.76
C GLY A 429 -18.65 26.75 -19.75
N GLU A 430 -18.32 27.99 -19.41
CA GLU A 430 -18.73 29.22 -20.15
C GLU A 430 -18.39 29.17 -21.65
N THR A 431 -17.28 28.53 -22.03
CA THR A 431 -16.76 28.59 -23.40
C THR A 431 -17.19 27.42 -24.28
N GLY A 432 -17.74 26.34 -23.71
CA GLY A 432 -18.12 25.14 -24.46
C GLY A 432 -16.94 24.39 -25.06
N ILE A 433 -16.77 23.11 -24.73
CA ILE A 433 -15.73 22.28 -25.36
C ILE A 433 -16.31 20.92 -25.69
N THR A 434 -15.69 20.25 -26.66
CA THR A 434 -15.87 18.82 -26.91
C THR A 434 -14.90 18.04 -26.00
N PRO A 435 -15.33 17.56 -24.83
CA PRO A 435 -14.42 16.90 -23.90
C PRO A 435 -13.96 15.53 -24.38
N ILE A 436 -14.70 14.91 -25.32
CA ILE A 436 -14.40 13.59 -25.85
C ILE A 436 -14.01 13.73 -27.33
N ILE A 437 -12.74 13.46 -27.63
CA ILE A 437 -12.22 13.38 -28.99
C ILE A 437 -11.99 11.90 -29.28
N THR A 438 -12.67 11.36 -30.28
CA THR A 438 -12.52 9.96 -30.69
C THR A 438 -12.48 9.82 -32.21
N ASP A 439 -11.61 8.94 -32.71
CA ASP A 439 -11.62 8.49 -34.11
C ASP A 439 -12.36 7.16 -34.32
N GLY A 440 -12.77 6.49 -33.22
CA GLY A 440 -13.63 5.32 -33.25
C GLY A 440 -15.08 5.61 -32.85
N ASN A 441 -15.84 4.54 -32.61
CA ASN A 441 -17.29 4.62 -32.42
C ASN A 441 -17.69 5.11 -31.01
N ILE A 442 -18.77 5.87 -30.95
CA ILE A 442 -19.50 6.20 -29.71
C ILE A 442 -20.83 5.45 -29.73
N THR A 443 -21.10 4.65 -28.70
CA THR A 443 -22.39 3.96 -28.49
C THR A 443 -22.98 4.39 -27.15
N LEU A 444 -24.17 4.98 -27.15
CA LEU A 444 -24.85 5.41 -25.93
C LEU A 444 -26.11 4.57 -25.73
N ALA A 445 -26.03 3.51 -24.92
CA ALA A 445 -27.21 2.89 -24.31
C ALA A 445 -27.25 3.37 -22.85
N GLY A 446 -28.22 4.22 -22.51
CA GLY A 446 -28.32 4.86 -21.19
C GLY A 446 -28.83 6.31 -21.28
N THR A 447 -28.51 7.11 -20.27
CA THR A 447 -28.91 8.53 -20.19
C THR A 447 -27.73 9.44 -20.54
N LEU A 448 -27.95 10.36 -21.47
CA LEU A 448 -27.06 11.50 -21.69
C LEU A 448 -27.67 12.72 -21.00
N GLU A 449 -26.98 13.23 -19.98
CA GLU A 449 -27.33 14.46 -19.29
C GLU A 449 -26.39 15.58 -19.75
N VAL A 450 -26.96 16.68 -20.24
CA VAL A 450 -26.18 17.86 -20.60
C VAL A 450 -26.67 19.02 -19.75
N ASP A 451 -25.79 19.46 -18.85
CA ASP A 451 -26.02 20.59 -17.95
C ASP A 451 -25.49 21.87 -18.60
N LEU A 452 -26.42 22.76 -18.93
CA LEU A 452 -26.16 24.01 -19.65
C LEU A 452 -26.31 25.23 -18.75
N THR A 453 -26.45 25.03 -17.43
CA THR A 453 -26.70 26.10 -16.44
C THR A 453 -25.67 27.22 -16.54
N ASN A 454 -24.42 26.89 -16.84
CA ASN A 454 -23.29 27.83 -16.91
C ASN A 454 -22.86 28.19 -18.34
N TYR A 455 -23.60 27.75 -19.37
CA TYR A 455 -23.21 27.99 -20.76
C TYR A 455 -23.67 29.37 -21.26
N ASP A 456 -22.75 30.16 -21.80
CA ASP A 456 -23.09 31.44 -22.43
C ASP A 456 -23.49 31.26 -23.90
N PHE A 457 -24.79 31.32 -24.17
CA PHE A 457 -25.35 31.28 -25.53
C PHE A 457 -25.17 32.58 -26.31
N SER A 458 -24.63 33.64 -25.71
CA SER A 458 -24.51 34.94 -26.36
C SER A 458 -23.53 34.96 -27.54
N SER A 459 -22.57 34.03 -27.56
CA SER A 459 -21.48 34.00 -28.54
C SER A 459 -21.37 32.73 -29.39
N SER A 460 -22.16 31.67 -29.08
CA SER A 460 -21.87 30.32 -29.58
C SER A 460 -23.14 29.48 -29.80
N THR A 461 -23.12 28.62 -30.82
CA THR A 461 -24.11 27.53 -31.01
C THR A 461 -23.56 26.23 -30.43
N LEU A 462 -24.38 25.50 -29.67
CA LEU A 462 -24.03 24.14 -29.24
C LEU A 462 -24.41 23.15 -30.34
N THR A 463 -23.39 22.53 -30.95
CA THR A 463 -23.59 21.46 -31.93
C THR A 463 -23.34 20.12 -31.27
N LEU A 464 -24.39 19.30 -31.20
CA LEU A 464 -24.31 17.92 -30.76
C LEU A 464 -24.07 17.03 -32.00
N ILE A 465 -22.87 16.46 -32.12
CA ILE A 465 -22.46 15.60 -33.23
C ILE A 465 -22.38 14.16 -32.72
N ASP A 466 -22.94 13.21 -33.48
CA ASP A 466 -22.87 11.76 -33.22
C ASP A 466 -23.38 11.31 -31.83
N CYS A 467 -24.39 11.99 -31.32
CA CYS A 467 -25.04 11.62 -30.07
C CYS A 467 -26.03 10.47 -30.35
N GLY A 468 -25.75 9.27 -29.83
CA GLY A 468 -26.78 8.25 -29.62
C GLY A 468 -28.00 8.90 -28.97
N GLY A 469 -29.18 8.61 -29.49
CA GLY A 469 -30.23 9.62 -29.57
C GLY A 469 -31.04 10.05 -28.37
N VAL A 470 -32.12 10.75 -28.72
CA VAL A 470 -32.64 11.89 -27.99
C VAL A 470 -34.15 11.82 -27.86
N ARG A 471 -34.64 11.84 -26.63
CA ARG A 471 -36.03 12.12 -26.35
C ARG A 471 -36.22 13.59 -26.03
N SER A 472 -37.20 14.20 -26.67
CA SER A 472 -37.73 15.52 -26.38
C SER A 472 -39.19 15.41 -25.89
N GLY A 473 -39.54 16.22 -24.89
CA GLY A 473 -40.92 16.57 -24.54
C GLY A 473 -41.74 15.59 -23.69
N ALA A 474 -42.68 16.14 -22.91
CA ALA A 474 -43.61 15.39 -22.08
C ALA A 474 -44.67 14.65 -22.92
N PHE A 475 -44.78 13.32 -22.80
CA PHE A 475 -45.82 12.53 -23.46
C PHE A 475 -46.36 11.36 -22.61
N THR A 476 -47.64 11.05 -22.82
CA THR A 476 -48.51 10.24 -21.96
C THR A 476 -48.70 8.78 -22.35
N GLU A 477 -48.12 8.27 -23.45
CA GLU A 477 -48.20 6.82 -23.78
C GLU A 477 -46.94 6.28 -24.49
N PRO A 478 -46.65 4.95 -24.42
CA PRO A 478 -45.40 4.36 -24.88
C PRO A 478 -45.46 3.93 -26.36
N ILE A 479 -44.35 4.14 -27.08
CA ILE A 479 -44.14 3.65 -28.44
C ILE A 479 -42.72 3.07 -28.57
N THR A 480 -42.62 1.98 -29.32
CA THR A 480 -41.41 1.15 -29.55
C THR A 480 -40.69 1.52 -30.88
N VAL A 481 -39.44 1.05 -31.05
CA VAL A 481 -38.73 0.64 -32.33
C VAL A 481 -37.66 1.60 -32.97
N GLY A 482 -36.62 1.02 -33.65
CA GLY A 482 -36.00 1.53 -34.94
C GLY A 482 -34.50 1.98 -35.02
N PRO A 483 -33.56 1.48 -35.90
CA PRO A 483 -32.07 1.47 -35.68
C PRO A 483 -31.09 2.44 -36.45
N GLU A 484 -31.35 3.73 -36.72
CA GLU A 484 -30.41 4.60 -37.51
C GLU A 484 -29.82 5.85 -36.74
N PRO A 485 -28.64 6.41 -37.12
CA PRO A 485 -27.99 7.58 -36.45
C PRO A 485 -28.55 8.97 -36.86
N TRP A 486 -28.37 10.00 -36.02
CA TRP A 486 -28.99 11.34 -36.20
C TRP A 486 -28.17 12.54 -35.59
N SER A 487 -28.46 13.80 -35.97
CA SER A 487 -27.85 15.06 -35.46
C SER A 487 -28.87 16.20 -35.24
N ALA A 488 -28.58 17.21 -34.41
CA ALA A 488 -29.42 18.41 -34.21
C ALA A 488 -28.61 19.65 -33.76
N GLU A 489 -29.11 20.84 -34.09
CA GLU A 489 -28.64 22.12 -33.56
C GLU A 489 -29.50 22.55 -32.37
N VAL A 490 -28.87 22.99 -31.28
CA VAL A 490 -29.58 23.53 -30.12
C VAL A 490 -29.50 25.06 -30.15
N SER A 491 -30.65 25.73 -30.18
CA SER A 491 -30.77 27.17 -30.11
C SER A 491 -31.74 27.57 -29.00
N TYR A 492 -31.52 28.74 -28.39
CA TYR A 492 -32.41 29.27 -27.37
C TYR A 492 -33.21 30.44 -27.92
N ILE A 493 -34.52 30.41 -27.70
CA ILE A 493 -35.41 31.54 -27.98
C ILE A 493 -36.17 31.88 -26.69
N GLY A 494 -35.60 32.79 -25.89
CA GLY A 494 -36.19 33.17 -24.61
C GLY A 494 -35.91 32.14 -23.50
N GLN A 495 -36.96 31.57 -22.90
CA GLN A 495 -36.83 30.48 -21.90
C GLN A 495 -36.92 29.08 -22.51
N ASP A 496 -37.26 28.98 -23.80
CA ASP A 496 -37.48 27.71 -24.48
C ASP A 496 -36.19 27.20 -25.14
N VAL A 497 -35.97 25.89 -25.07
CA VAL A 497 -34.96 25.18 -25.85
C VAL A 497 -35.56 24.81 -27.20
N LEU A 498 -34.96 25.31 -28.29
CA LEU A 498 -35.35 24.97 -29.64
C LEU A 498 -34.28 24.06 -30.27
N LEU A 499 -34.67 22.82 -30.56
CA LEU A 499 -33.87 21.94 -31.40
C LEU A 499 -34.20 22.22 -32.88
N THR A 500 -33.23 22.73 -33.62
CA THR A 500 -33.30 22.94 -35.08
C THR A 500 -32.46 21.91 -35.82
N ASN A 501 -32.64 21.80 -37.14
CA ASN A 501 -31.80 20.98 -38.02
C ASN A 501 -31.63 19.51 -37.58
N ILE A 502 -32.68 18.92 -37.00
CA ILE A 502 -32.74 17.49 -36.65
C ILE A 502 -32.63 16.64 -37.93
N LYS A 503 -31.60 15.80 -38.03
CA LYS A 503 -31.38 14.86 -39.15
C LYS A 503 -31.22 13.45 -38.61
N GLY A 504 -32.14 12.52 -38.91
CA GLY A 504 -32.09 11.11 -38.48
C GLY A 504 -33.07 10.77 -37.32
N ASP A 505 -33.11 9.52 -36.87
CA ASP A 505 -34.07 9.00 -35.87
C ASP A 505 -33.43 8.78 -34.48
N PRO A 506 -33.84 9.49 -33.40
CA PRO A 506 -33.12 9.47 -32.13
C PRO A 506 -33.47 8.29 -31.18
N ARG A 507 -32.44 7.63 -30.60
CA ARG A 507 -32.57 6.64 -29.50
C ARG A 507 -31.87 7.01 -28.17
N GLY A 508 -32.60 7.41 -27.14
CA GLY A 508 -32.07 7.63 -25.78
C GLY A 508 -32.84 8.72 -25.03
N SER A 509 -32.55 8.92 -23.75
CA SER A 509 -33.11 10.02 -22.95
C SER A 509 -32.09 11.15 -22.88
N LEU A 510 -32.47 12.34 -23.37
CA LEU A 510 -31.70 13.56 -23.22
C LEU A 510 -32.42 14.45 -22.22
N ILE A 511 -31.74 14.78 -21.13
CA ILE A 511 -32.22 15.75 -20.15
C ILE A 511 -31.35 16.99 -20.31
N ILE A 512 -31.96 18.09 -20.74
CA ILE A 512 -31.33 19.42 -20.74
C ILE A 512 -31.75 20.10 -19.44
N ILE A 513 -30.78 20.29 -18.55
CA ILE A 513 -30.97 20.99 -17.28
C ILE A 513 -30.51 22.44 -17.45
N LYS A 514 -31.36 23.37 -17.03
CA LYS A 514 -31.10 24.80 -16.99
C LYS A 514 -30.97 25.28 -15.56
#